data_AF-A0A061DYG0-F1
#
_entry.id   AF-A0A061DYG0-F1
#
_cell.length_a   1.000
_cell.length_b   1.000
_cell.length_c   1.000
_cell.angle_alpha   90.00
_cell.angle_beta   90.00
_cell.angle_gamma   90.00
#
_symmetry.space_group_name_H-M   'P 1'
#
loop_
_entity.id
_entity.type
_entity.pdbx_description
1 polymer ?
#
loop_
_entity_poly.entity_id
_entity_poly.type
_entity_poly.pdbx_seq_one_letter_code
_entity_poly.pdbx_strand_id
1 'polypeptide(L)' 'MAILHALRLFSVSTYSSSHLIVESNSRVALSWINCVKRRPWDKWHIFNEIDSLLLSVGDVSFTHVFR' A
#
# COMPACT_ATOMS: atom_id res chain seq x y z
N MET A 1 -3.28 -1.97 -9.24
CA MET A 1 -3.63 -0.91 -8.26
C MET A 1 -2.39 -0.07 -8.02
N ALA A 2 -2.48 1.27 -8.06
CA ALA A 2 -1.30 2.15 -8.02
C ALA A 2 -0.42 1.93 -6.76
N ILE A 3 -1.06 1.76 -5.59
CA ILE A 3 -0.37 1.50 -4.32
C ILE A 3 0.52 0.25 -4.38
N LEU A 4 0.01 -0.86 -4.95
CA LEU A 4 0.80 -2.09 -5.12
C LEU A 4 2.05 -1.85 -5.98
N HIS A 5 1.91 -1.14 -7.09
CA HIS A 5 3.06 -0.86 -7.97
C HIS A 5 4.10 0.03 -7.27
N ALA A 6 3.66 1.02 -6.49
CA ALA A 6 4.55 1.86 -5.71
C ALA A 6 5.32 1.05 -4.66
N LEU A 7 4.64 0.14 -3.94
CA LEU A 7 5.28 -0.75 -2.96
C LEU A 7 6.30 -1.69 -3.60
N ARG A 8 5.97 -2.30 -4.75
CA ARG A 8 6.92 -3.15 -5.50
C ARG A 8 8.15 -2.37 -5.97
N LEU A 9 7.96 -1.13 -6.41
CA LEU A 9 9.06 -0.29 -6.86
C LEU A 9 9.96 0.12 -5.70
N PHE A 10 9.37 0.40 -4.54
CA PHE A 10 10.13 0.72 -3.33
C PHE A 10 10.89 -0.49 -2.79
N SER A 11 10.29 -1.69 -2.79
CA SER A 11 10.91 -2.89 -2.21
C SER A 11 12.19 -3.32 -2.91
N VAL A 12 12.34 -2.99 -4.21
CA VAL A 12 13.56 -3.25 -4.99
C VAL A 12 14.52 -2.06 -5.03
N SER A 13 14.16 -0.93 -4.41
CA SER A 13 15.00 0.26 -4.38
C SER A 13 16.12 0.13 -3.35
N THR A 14 17.19 0.91 -3.53
CA THR A 14 18.28 1.04 -2.53
C THR A 14 17.84 1.69 -1.23
N TYR A 15 16.63 2.24 -1.19
CA TYR A 15 16.05 2.93 -0.03
C TYR A 15 15.04 2.07 0.73
N SER A 16 14.95 0.77 0.42
CA SER A 16 13.96 -0.15 1.02
C SER A 16 14.01 -0.24 2.54
N SER A 17 15.08 0.23 3.19
CA SER A 17 15.21 0.33 4.65
C SER A 17 14.74 1.66 5.26
N SER A 18 14.27 2.60 4.44
CA SER A 18 13.81 3.92 4.87
C SER A 18 12.30 3.95 5.11
N HIS A 19 11.83 4.90 5.92
CA HIS A 19 10.39 5.14 6.10
C HIS A 19 9.74 5.54 4.76
N LEU A 20 8.69 4.82 4.36
CA LEU A 20 7.94 5.13 3.14
C LEU A 20 6.61 5.82 3.47
N ILE A 21 6.38 6.98 2.88
CA ILE A 21 5.07 7.66 2.93
C ILE A 21 4.39 7.50 1.57
N VAL A 22 3.25 6.82 1.54
CA VAL A 22 2.39 6.68 0.35
C VAL A 22 1.24 7.65 0.44
N GLU A 23 1.28 8.67 -0.41
CA GLU A 23 0.20 9.65 -0.55
C GLU A 23 -0.77 9.23 -1.64
N SER A 24 -2.07 9.27 -1.35
CA SER A 24 -3.12 8.96 -2.33
C SER A 24 -4.31 9.90 -2.19
N ASN A 25 -4.83 10.36 -3.32
CA ASN A 25 -6.09 11.10 -3.39
C ASN A 25 -7.33 10.20 -3.39
N SER A 26 -7.15 8.87 -3.33
CA SER A 26 -8.26 7.93 -3.31
C SER A 26 -8.53 7.46 -1.88
N ARG A 27 -9.48 8.11 -1.22
CA ARG A 27 -9.97 7.68 0.11
C ARG A 27 -10.49 6.23 0.09
N VAL A 28 -11.08 5.80 -1.02
CA VAL A 28 -11.54 4.41 -1.21
C VAL A 28 -10.37 3.44 -1.19
N ALA A 29 -9.32 3.71 -1.97
CA ALA A 29 -8.12 2.86 -2.00
C ALA A 29 -7.49 2.77 -0.60
N LEU A 30 -7.31 3.91 0.08
CA LEU A 30 -6.77 3.94 1.45
C LEU A 30 -7.66 3.17 2.44
N SER A 31 -8.97 3.21 2.28
CA SER A 31 -9.88 2.45 3.15
C SER A 31 -9.74 0.94 2.99
N TRP A 32 -9.38 0.45 1.79
CA TRP A 32 -9.11 -0.97 1.55
C TRP A 32 -7.78 -1.41 2.16
N ILE A 33 -6.77 -0.54 2.15
CA ILE A 33 -5.48 -0.79 2.81
C ILE A 33 -5.69 -0.86 4.33
N ASN A 34 -6.33 0.16 4.90
CA ASN A 34 -6.46 0.33 6.35
C ASN A 34 -7.52 -0.58 6.99
N CYS A 35 -8.43 -1.16 6.22
CA CYS A 35 -9.52 -1.97 6.75
C CYS A 35 -9.79 -3.19 5.87
N VAL A 36 -9.35 -4.37 6.35
CA VAL A 36 -9.53 -5.67 5.67
C VAL A 36 -11.01 -5.94 5.32
N LYS A 37 -11.94 -5.56 6.20
CA LYS A 37 -13.39 -5.76 6.00
C LYS A 37 -13.97 -4.96 4.83
N ARG A 38 -13.27 -3.91 4.36
CA ARG A 38 -13.69 -3.07 3.23
C ARG A 38 -13.10 -3.53 1.90
N ARG A 39 -12.22 -4.54 1.92
CA ARG A 39 -11.55 -5.03 0.71
C ARG A 39 -12.56 -5.75 -0.17
N PRO A 40 -12.61 -5.44 -1.48
CA PRO A 40 -13.44 -6.17 -2.41
C PRO A 40 -12.90 -7.61 -2.58
N TRP A 41 -13.79 -8.60 -2.50
CA TRP A 41 -13.43 -10.02 -2.48
C TRP A 41 -12.72 -10.49 -3.75
N ASP A 42 -13.05 -9.90 -4.91
CA ASP A 42 -12.51 -10.27 -6.22
C ASP A 42 -11.04 -9.86 -6.41
N LYS A 43 -10.55 -8.97 -5.53
CA LYS A 43 -9.18 -8.43 -5.55
C LYS A 43 -8.36 -8.86 -4.33
N TRP A 44 -8.80 -9.90 -3.62
CA TRP A 44 -8.14 -10.35 -2.39
C TRP A 44 -6.65 -10.66 -2.57
N HIS A 45 -6.29 -11.28 -3.70
CA HIS A 45 -4.90 -11.57 -4.07
C HIS A 45 -4.00 -10.32 -4.11
N ILE A 46 -4.53 -9.18 -4.57
CA ILE A 46 -3.80 -7.91 -4.61
C ILE A 46 -3.48 -7.44 -3.19
N PHE A 47 -4.46 -7.54 -2.27
CA PHE A 47 -4.26 -7.07 -0.90
C PHE A 47 -3.39 -7.99 -0.07
N ASN A 48 -3.46 -9.31 -0.29
CA ASN A 48 -2.53 -10.26 0.32
C ASN A 48 -1.08 -9.96 -0.09
N GLU A 49 -0.86 -9.59 -1.35
CA GLU A 49 0.47 -9.20 -1.81
C GLU A 49 0.92 -7.87 -1.18
N ILE A 50 0.02 -6.89 -1.07
CA ILE A 50 0.30 -5.65 -0.33
C ILE A 50 0.68 -5.95 1.11
N ASP A 51 -0.06 -6.80 1.82
CA ASP A 51 0.24 -7.16 3.21
C ASP A 51 1.63 -7.84 3.31
N SER A 52 1.97 -8.72 2.37
CA SER A 52 3.31 -9.33 2.31
C SER A 52 4.42 -8.31 2.05
N LEU A 53 4.18 -7.32 1.19
CA LEU A 53 5.14 -6.25 0.92
C LEU A 53 5.29 -5.33 2.12
N LEU A 54 4.21 -5.02 2.82
CA LEU A 54 4.25 -4.22 4.05
C LEU A 54 5.08 -4.92 5.14
N LEU A 55 4.95 -6.24 5.28
CA LEU A 55 5.80 -7.02 6.20
C LEU A 55 7.28 -7.01 5.78
N SER A 56 7.57 -7.01 4.48
CA SER A 56 8.95 -7.00 3.97
C SER A 56 9.60 -5.62 4.02
N VAL A 57 8.85 -4.56 3.77
CA VAL A 57 9.32 -3.17 3.76
C VAL A 57 9.38 -2.61 5.18
N GLY A 58 8.48 -3.06 6.05
CA GLY A 58 8.38 -2.59 7.42
C GLY A 58 7.62 -1.26 7.51
N ASP A 59 8.37 -0.17 7.62
CA ASP A 59 7.82 1.11 8.08
C ASP A 59 7.19 1.92 6.94
N VAL A 60 5.87 1.76 6.78
CA VAL A 60 5.08 2.40 5.72
C VAL A 60 3.87 3.13 6.30
N SER A 61 3.74 4.41 5.98
CA SER A 61 2.58 5.25 6.31
C SER A 61 1.74 5.55 5.08
N PHE A 62 0.42 5.62 5.26
CA PHE A 62 -0.53 5.94 4.20
C PHE A 62 -1.29 7.24 4.52
N THR A 63 -1.21 8.23 3.64
CA THR A 63 -1.80 9.56 3.85
C THR A 63 -2.75 9.93 2.72
N HIS A 64 -3.91 10.48 3.09
CA HIS A 64 -4.85 11.04 2.13
C HIS A 64 -4.46 12.47 1.75
N VAL A 65 -4.35 12.75 0.44
CA VAL A 65 -4.09 14.10 -0.08
C VAL A 65 -5.26 14.58 -0.94
N PHE A 66 -5.54 15.88 -0.91
CA PHE A 66 -6.53 16.48 -1.80
C PHE A 66 -5.95 16.65 -3.21
N ARG A 67 -6.81 16.58 -4.23
CA ARG A 67 -6.41 16.74 -5.64
C ARG A 67 -6.29 18.21 -6.01
#